data_AF-A0A1H5M6U6-F1
#
_entry.id   AF-A0A1H5M6U6-F1
#
_cell.length_a   1.000
_cell.length_b   1.000
_cell.length_c   1.000
_cell.angle_alpha   90.00
_cell.angle_beta   90.00
_cell.angle_gamma   90.00
#
_symmetry.space_group_name_H-M   'P 1'
#
loop_
_entity.id
_entity.type
_entity.pdbx_description
1 polymer ?
#
loop_
_entity_poly.entity_id
_entity_poly.type
_entity_poly.pdbx_seq_one_letter_code
_entity_poly.pdbx_strand_id
1 'polypeptide(L)' 'MLRRDTEYVLTWNAQNHSWLVRPIERDGNQIMQIGGGTQMGDPAWAMSGWDD' A
#
# COMPACT_ATOMS: atom_id res chain seq x y z
N MET A 1 -11.50 5.59 -16.44
CA MET A 1 -10.84 6.71 -15.74
C MET A 1 -10.36 6.15 -14.40
N LEU A 2 -9.06 5.97 -14.18
CA LEU A 2 -8.55 5.50 -12.88
C LEU A 2 -8.85 6.58 -11.83
N ARG A 3 -9.49 6.24 -10.71
CA ARG A 3 -9.62 7.15 -9.55
C ARG A 3 -8.21 7.52 -9.11
N ARG A 4 -7.77 8.73 -9.48
CA ARG A 4 -6.49 9.31 -9.02
C ARG A 4 -6.57 9.87 -7.60
N ASP A 5 -7.76 9.84 -7.00
CA ASP A 5 -8.05 10.54 -5.75
C ASP A 5 -7.94 9.65 -4.51
N THR A 6 -7.56 8.38 -4.66
CA THR A 6 -7.40 7.47 -3.53
C THR A 6 -5.92 7.20 -3.28
N GLU A 7 -5.42 7.70 -2.16
CA GLU A 7 -4.09 7.42 -1.67
C GLU A 7 -4.05 6.07 -0.92
N TYR A 8 -2.88 5.44 -0.89
CA TYR A 8 -2.69 4.15 -0.23
C TYR A 8 -1.41 4.15 0.61
N VAL A 9 -1.47 3.49 1.76
CA VAL A 9 -0.29 3.13 2.55
C VAL A 9 0.05 1.67 2.29
N LEU A 10 1.33 1.42 2.06
CA LEU A 10 1.90 0.07 1.95
C LEU A 10 2.68 -0.24 3.22
N THR A 11 2.40 -1.39 3.82
CA THR A 11 3.12 -1.87 5.01
C THR A 11 3.61 -3.28 4.78
N TRP A 12 4.90 -3.53 5.01
CA TRP A 12 5.44 -4.89 4.98
C TRP A 12 5.04 -5.65 6.24
N ASN A 13 4.34 -6.79 6.08
CA ASN A 13 4.04 -7.71 7.15
C ASN A 13 5.07 -8.84 7.18
N ALA A 14 6.00 -8.78 8.14
CA ALA A 14 7.06 -9.77 8.30
C ALA A 14 6.58 -11.14 8.80
N GLN A 15 5.38 -11.26 9.37
CA GLN A 15 4.87 -12.57 9.81
C GLN A 15 4.42 -13.42 8.61
N ASN A 16 3.76 -12.77 7.64
CA ASN A 16 3.15 -13.45 6.49
C ASN A 16 3.94 -13.21 5.20
N HIS A 17 5.09 -12.55 5.29
CA HIS A 17 5.93 -12.13 4.16
C HIS A 17 5.11 -11.53 3.01
N SER A 18 4.28 -10.55 3.33
CA SER A 18 3.40 -9.93 2.34
C SER A 18 3.20 -8.45 2.59
N TRP A 19 2.83 -7.75 1.53
CA TRP A 19 2.46 -6.35 1.63
C TRP A 19 0.99 -6.21 2.00
N LEU A 20 0.71 -5.33 2.96
CA LEU A 20 -0.64 -4.89 3.30
C LEU A 20 -0.87 -3.53 2.67
N VAL A 21 -1.95 -3.40 1.89
CA VAL A 21 -2.37 -2.15 1.25
C VAL A 21 -3.62 -1.65 1.91
N ARG A 22 -3.61 -0.38 2.33
CA ARG A 22 -4.77 0.26 2.98
C ARG A 22 -5.08 1.59 2.30
N PRO A 23 -6.32 1.84 1.87
CA PRO A 23 -6.70 3.15 1.35
C PRO A 23 -6.73 4.16 2.49
N ILE A 24 -6.24 5.37 2.20
CA ILE A 24 -6.19 6.49 3.12
C ILE A 24 -6.77 7.76 2.49
N GLU A 25 -7.19 8.68 3.34
CA GLU A 25 -7.40 10.09 3.04
C GLU A 25 -6.44 10.93 3.88
N ARG A 26 -6.04 12.08 3.35
CA ARG A 26 -5.28 13.08 4.10
C ARG A 26 -6.18 14.25 4.45
N ASP A 27 -6.24 14.57 5.73
CA ASP A 27 -6.85 15.79 6.24
C ASP A 27 -5.76 16.67 6.86
N GLY A 28 -5.25 17.61 6.06
CA GLY A 28 -4.07 18.41 6.42
C GLY A 28 -2.85 17.53 6.69
N ASN A 29 -2.45 17.45 7.96
CA ASN A 29 -1.31 16.64 8.42
C ASN A 29 -1.71 15.29 9.01
N GLN A 30 -3.00 14.95 9.00
CA GLN A 30 -3.52 13.70 9.50
C GLN A 30 -3.73 12.71 8.36
N ILE A 31 -3.41 11.44 8.62
CA ILE A 31 -3.69 10.32 7.73
C ILE A 31 -4.83 9.52 8.34
N MET A 32 -5.95 9.42 7.62
CA MET A 32 -7.14 8.67 8.04
C MET A 32 -7.31 7.45 7.15
N GLN A 33 -7.57 6.29 7.75
CA GLN A 33 -7.85 5.06 7.01
C GLN A 33 -9.33 5.01 6.62
N ILE A 34 -9.63 4.82 5.33
CA ILE A 34 -11.01 4.89 4.81
C ILE A 34 -11.58 3.54 4.35
N GLY A 35 -10.87 2.44 4.60
CA GLY A 35 -11.32 1.10 4.22
C GLY A 35 -10.45 -0.01 4.80
N GLY A 36 -10.84 -1.26 4.56
CA GLY A 36 -10.09 -2.43 4.99
C GLY A 36 -8.75 -2.57 4.27
N GLY A 37 -7.77 -3.15 4.95
CA GLY A 37 -6.50 -3.53 4.33
C GLY A 37 -6.64 -4.82 3.53
N THR A 38 -6.08 -4.85 2.32
CA THR A 38 -5.99 -6.07 1.52
C THR A 38 -4.55 -6.51 1.45
N GLN A 39 -4.31 -7.81 1.62
CA GLN A 39 -3.00 -8.39 1.37
C GLN A 39 -2.76 -8.40 -0.14
N MET A 40 -1.60 -7.91 -0.56
CA MET A 40 -1.15 -7.99 -1.94
C MET A 40 0.16 -8.77 -2.03
N GLY A 41 0.43 -9.32 -3.22
CA GLY A 41 1.74 -9.85 -3.57
C GLY A 41 2.78 -8.74 -3.71
N ASP A 42 3.98 -9.09 -4.16
CA ASP A 42 5.05 -8.11 -4.27
C ASP A 42 4.69 -6.98 -5.24
N PRO A 43 4.85 -5.70 -4.85
CA PRO A 43 4.67 -4.61 -5.77
C PRO A 43 5.73 -4.70 -6.86
N ALA A 44 5.38 -4.32 -8.09
CA ALA A 44 6.28 -4.41 -9.24
C ALA A 44 7.65 -3.75 -9.00
N TRP A 45 7.69 -2.66 -8.22
CA TRP A 45 8.93 -1.97 -7.86
C TRP A 45 9.77 -2.70 -6.79
N ALA A 46 9.18 -3.55 -5.95
CA ALA A 46 9.94 -4.31 -4.95
C ALA A 46 10.75 -5.45 -5.60
N MET A 47 10.28 -5.97 -6.73
CA MET A 47 10.98 -7.00 -7.51
C MET A 47 12.10 -6.42 -8.38
N SER A 48 12.09 -5.11 -8.64
CA SER A 48 13.00 -4.45 -9.60
C SER A 48 14.43 -4.25 -9.07
N GLY A 49 14.75 -4.72 -7.84
CA GLY A 49 16.03 -4.45 -7.17
C GLY A 49 16.86 -5.69 -6.82
N TRP A 50 16.45 -6.89 -7.24
CA TRP A 50 17.09 -8.16 -6.84
C TRP A 50 17.56 -9.03 -8.01
N ASP A 51 17.39 -8.57 -9.25
CA ASP A 51 17.99 -9.19 -10.44
C ASP A 51 19.28 -8.40 -10.79
N ASP A 52 20.39 -8.71 -10.11
CA ASP A 52 21.77 -8.46 -10.58
C ASP A 52 22.57 -9.76 -10.47
#